data_AF-W8W0N0-F1
#
_entry.id   AF-W8W0N0-F1
#
_cell.length_a   1.000
_cell.length_b   1.000
_cell.length_c   1.000
_cell.angle_alpha   90.00
_cell.angle_beta   90.00
_cell.angle_gamma   90.00
#
_symmetry.space_group_name_H-M   'P 1'
#
loop_
_entity.id
_entity.type
_entity.pdbx_description
1 polymer ?
#
loop_
_entity_poly.entity_id
_entity_poly.type
_entity_poly.pdbx_seq_one_letter_code
_entity_poly.pdbx_strand_id
1 'polypeptide(L)'
;MKSLFHSFKTDVAHLEKPSQFNYPFYYEPHPLALVATRELQTYLESQTQWFQEGSLQEAGKMFGVLVVETETGKLGYLAGFSGKLAGETTQDFFVPPVYELERVDSFFRQETAKLDELTKVLQSLETDLSNIQLQADYKKELTKIELQLETEKERIQSRKRKRRIHIKEQKRTLSESKFQQFEAQQRQLSLNDSFFLREYEEYLLEKFRPLQQRFEKLESELETLKTKRREGSNWLQDWLFDEYNFLNAQGEIRNVKDIFKSRIPDTPPAATGDCAAPKLLQYAYENNLKPITMAEFWYGASPKSKVRQHGNFYPSCRSRCEPVLEFMLQGIDVEENPLLENPATHKELEIIYEDDYLLAINKPSEFLSVPGKSISDSVQSRMKARYPEATGPMIVHRLDMSTSGILLVAKNLEIYHDLQEQFVTRKVQKRYVAVLKGTVKEDHGYIDLPLRVDLDNRPYQLVDFEYGKSARTRYEVIHRVMDSTSVYFYPITGRTHQLRVHAAHVDGLNAPIVGDDLYGTKDQRLHLHAQQLTFTHPVAQKTVVLQTKADFLT
;
A
#
# COMPACT_ATOMS: atom_id res chain seq x y z
N MET A 1 -18.17 -10.83 36.19
CA MET A 1 -18.01 -10.97 34.72
C MET A 1 -17.79 -12.45 34.41
N LYS A 2 -18.36 -12.98 33.33
CA LYS A 2 -18.11 -14.38 32.92
C LYS A 2 -16.64 -14.50 32.53
N SER A 3 -15.93 -15.51 33.03
CA SER A 3 -14.55 -15.75 32.62
C SER A 3 -14.52 -16.11 31.14
N LEU A 4 -13.66 -15.42 30.37
CA LEU A 4 -13.42 -15.70 28.94
C LEU A 4 -12.18 -16.60 28.74
N PHE A 5 -11.69 -17.20 29.82
CA PHE A 5 -10.66 -18.22 29.77
C PHE A 5 -11.23 -19.53 29.21
N HIS A 6 -10.76 -19.95 28.05
CA HIS A 6 -11.12 -21.21 27.43
C HIS A 6 -10.10 -22.28 27.83
N SER A 7 -10.56 -23.34 28.50
CA SER A 7 -9.71 -24.52 28.72
C SER A 7 -9.57 -25.29 27.41
N PHE A 8 -8.38 -25.80 27.11
CA PHE A 8 -8.17 -26.68 25.95
C PHE A 8 -9.09 -27.90 26.02
N LYS A 9 -9.76 -28.20 24.91
CA LYS A 9 -10.54 -29.44 24.74
C LYS A 9 -9.65 -30.59 24.25
N THR A 10 -8.63 -30.24 23.49
CA THR A 10 -7.58 -31.14 23.00
C THR A 10 -6.52 -31.34 24.09
N ASP A 11 -6.02 -32.56 24.26
CA ASP A 11 -4.90 -32.79 25.18
C ASP A 11 -3.62 -32.10 24.65
N VAL A 12 -3.08 -31.19 25.46
CA VAL A 12 -1.86 -30.42 25.16
C VAL A 12 -0.71 -30.76 26.10
N ALA A 13 -0.85 -31.75 26.99
CA ALA A 13 0.17 -32.08 27.99
C ALA A 13 1.50 -32.56 27.37
N HIS A 14 1.46 -33.06 26.14
CA HIS A 14 2.62 -33.49 25.38
C HIS A 14 3.37 -32.33 24.68
N LEU A 15 2.81 -31.12 24.67
CA LEU A 15 3.41 -29.96 24.05
C LEU A 15 4.22 -29.18 25.10
N GLU A 16 5.50 -28.96 24.82
CA GLU A 16 6.34 -28.12 25.67
C GLU A 16 5.89 -26.66 25.60
N LYS A 17 6.06 -25.92 26.70
CA LYS A 17 5.84 -24.47 26.69
C LYS A 17 7.03 -23.80 25.99
N PRO A 18 6.80 -22.74 25.21
CA PRO A 18 7.91 -21.97 24.65
C PRO A 18 8.71 -21.33 25.79
N SER A 19 10.03 -21.23 25.61
CA SER A 19 10.92 -20.57 26.58
C SER A 19 10.73 -19.05 26.62
N GLN A 20 10.35 -18.46 25.49
CA GLN A 20 10.10 -17.03 25.32
C GLN A 20 8.75 -16.83 24.61
N PHE A 21 8.14 -15.66 24.80
CA PHE A 21 6.95 -15.26 24.07
C PHE A 21 7.32 -14.91 22.63
N ASN A 22 6.54 -15.38 21.66
CA ASN A 22 6.86 -15.18 20.25
C ASN A 22 6.81 -13.71 19.82
N TYR A 23 7.77 -13.27 18.99
CA TYR A 23 7.84 -11.89 18.51
C TYR A 23 6.63 -11.56 17.59
N PRO A 24 5.67 -10.70 18.00
CA PRO A 24 4.35 -10.61 17.33
C PRO A 24 4.36 -10.12 15.89
N PHE A 25 5.48 -9.58 15.42
CA PHE A 25 5.55 -8.92 14.11
C PHE A 25 6.28 -9.72 13.04
N TYR A 26 6.86 -10.86 13.41
CA TYR A 26 7.40 -11.87 12.51
C TYR A 26 7.66 -13.17 13.28
N TYR A 27 6.78 -14.16 13.15
CA TYR A 27 6.85 -15.42 13.90
C TYR A 27 6.15 -16.56 13.15
N GLU A 28 6.45 -17.79 13.56
CA GLU A 28 5.65 -18.97 13.27
C GLU A 28 4.84 -19.34 14.51
N PRO A 29 3.52 -19.61 14.40
CA PRO A 29 2.72 -19.96 15.56
C PRO A 29 3.23 -21.20 16.29
N HIS A 30 3.42 -21.08 17.60
CA HIS A 30 3.78 -22.20 18.46
C HIS A 30 2.69 -23.29 18.44
N PRO A 31 3.02 -24.59 18.59
CA PRO A 31 2.04 -25.69 18.60
C PRO A 31 0.83 -25.49 19.52
N LEU A 32 1.02 -24.92 20.72
CA LEU A 32 -0.08 -24.58 21.63
C LEU A 32 -1.05 -23.55 21.01
N ALA A 33 -0.53 -22.52 20.33
CA ALA A 33 -1.36 -21.53 19.66
C ALA A 33 -2.06 -22.11 18.43
N LEU A 34 -1.45 -23.09 17.74
CA LEU A 34 -2.10 -23.83 16.65
C LEU A 34 -3.29 -24.65 17.14
N VAL A 35 -3.17 -25.31 18.30
CA VAL A 35 -4.30 -26.05 18.91
C VAL A 35 -5.42 -25.09 19.29
N ALA A 36 -5.11 -23.99 19.98
CA ALA A 36 -6.11 -22.96 20.32
C ALA A 36 -6.80 -22.38 19.08
N THR A 37 -6.01 -22.14 18.01
CA THR A 37 -6.52 -21.66 16.73
C THR A 37 -7.51 -22.64 16.11
N ARG A 38 -7.18 -23.95 16.08
CA ARG A 38 -8.09 -24.97 15.54
C ARG A 38 -9.40 -25.04 16.34
N GLU A 39 -9.32 -25.00 17.67
CA GLU A 39 -10.53 -24.99 18.51
C GLU A 39 -11.38 -23.74 18.28
N LEU A 40 -10.75 -22.57 18.09
CA LEU A 40 -11.44 -21.35 17.69
C LEU A 40 -12.06 -21.49 16.29
N GLN A 41 -11.34 -22.02 15.30
CA GLN A 41 -11.88 -22.24 13.95
C GLN A 41 -13.10 -23.16 13.98
N THR A 42 -13.06 -24.27 14.71
CA THR A 42 -14.23 -25.15 14.91
C THR A 42 -15.40 -24.41 15.55
N TYR A 43 -15.14 -23.52 16.52
CA TYR A 43 -16.19 -22.65 17.06
C TYR A 43 -16.75 -21.71 15.98
N LEU A 44 -15.90 -21.06 15.17
CA LEU A 44 -16.35 -20.17 14.09
C LEU A 44 -17.21 -20.90 13.04
N GLU A 45 -16.83 -22.14 12.69
CA GLU A 45 -17.60 -23.00 11.76
C GLU A 45 -19.02 -23.29 12.28
N SER A 46 -19.20 -23.37 13.60
CA SER A 46 -20.53 -23.60 14.19
C SER A 46 -21.43 -22.36 14.18
N GLN A 47 -20.91 -21.17 13.85
CA GLN A 47 -21.65 -19.90 13.89
C GLN A 47 -22.18 -19.52 12.50
N THR A 48 -23.18 -20.26 12.02
CA THR A 48 -23.72 -20.11 10.66
C THR A 48 -24.27 -18.71 10.37
N GLN A 49 -24.78 -18.00 11.37
CA GLN A 49 -25.30 -16.63 11.23
C GLN A 49 -24.22 -15.63 10.77
N TRP A 50 -22.98 -15.75 11.26
CA TRP A 50 -21.88 -14.85 10.86
C TRP A 50 -21.41 -15.05 9.41
N PHE A 51 -21.78 -16.18 8.80
CA PHE A 51 -21.53 -16.46 7.40
C PHE A 51 -22.73 -16.12 6.50
N GLN A 52 -23.97 -16.24 7.00
CA GLN A 52 -25.19 -16.03 6.22
C GLN A 52 -25.72 -14.58 6.25
N GLU A 53 -25.55 -13.86 7.36
CA GLU A 53 -26.11 -12.51 7.55
C GLU A 53 -25.09 -11.37 7.34
N GLY A 54 -23.85 -11.71 6.95
CA GLY A 54 -22.84 -10.76 6.48
C GLY A 54 -21.55 -10.65 7.32
N SER A 55 -20.59 -9.91 6.76
CA SER A 55 -19.16 -9.78 7.11
C SER A 55 -18.26 -10.89 6.55
N LEU A 56 -18.16 -12.09 7.14
CA LEU A 56 -17.07 -13.02 6.81
C LEU A 56 -17.07 -13.58 5.38
N GLN A 57 -18.24 -13.67 4.74
CA GLN A 57 -18.37 -14.12 3.34
C GLN A 57 -17.97 -13.04 2.33
N GLU A 58 -18.22 -11.77 2.64
CA GLU A 58 -17.93 -10.63 1.74
C GLU A 58 -16.55 -10.03 2.01
N ALA A 59 -16.15 -10.00 3.28
CA ALA A 59 -14.87 -9.52 3.78
C ALA A 59 -14.52 -10.26 5.08
N GLY A 60 -13.55 -11.16 5.01
CA GLY A 60 -13.03 -11.85 6.18
C GLY A 60 -12.46 -10.90 7.24
N LYS A 61 -11.90 -11.49 8.29
CA LYS A 61 -11.45 -10.73 9.46
C LYS A 61 -10.22 -11.34 10.12
N MET A 62 -9.46 -10.50 10.81
CA MET A 62 -8.39 -10.97 11.68
C MET A 62 -8.99 -11.48 13.00
N PHE A 63 -8.67 -12.72 13.34
CA PHE A 63 -8.87 -13.34 14.63
C PHE A 63 -7.53 -13.57 15.29
N GLY A 64 -7.54 -13.68 16.62
CA GLY A 64 -6.35 -13.97 17.40
C GLY A 64 -6.67 -14.90 18.55
N VAL A 65 -5.67 -15.71 18.91
CA VAL A 65 -5.65 -16.48 20.15
C VAL A 65 -4.43 -16.08 20.97
N LEU A 66 -4.61 -16.04 22.28
CA LEU A 66 -3.52 -15.87 23.25
C LEU A 66 -3.57 -17.05 24.21
N VAL A 67 -2.57 -17.92 24.14
CA VAL A 67 -2.39 -18.97 25.14
C VAL A 67 -1.92 -18.32 26.41
N VAL A 68 -2.60 -18.63 27.50
CA VAL A 68 -2.37 -18.03 28.81
C VAL A 68 -2.31 -19.10 29.90
N GLU A 69 -1.64 -18.77 30.99
CA GLU A 69 -1.53 -19.58 32.19
C GLU A 69 -2.18 -18.84 33.37
N THR A 70 -3.00 -19.54 34.14
CA THR A 70 -3.57 -19.03 35.40
C THR A 70 -2.53 -19.04 36.51
N GLU A 71 -2.78 -18.32 37.61
CA GLU A 71 -1.94 -18.37 38.81
C GLU A 71 -1.76 -19.80 39.39
N THR A 72 -2.74 -20.67 39.14
CA THR A 72 -2.70 -22.09 39.53
C THR A 72 -1.90 -22.98 38.56
N GLY A 73 -1.27 -22.41 37.53
CA GLY A 73 -0.49 -23.12 36.52
C GLY A 73 -1.32 -23.83 35.44
N LYS A 74 -2.62 -23.54 35.35
CA LYS A 74 -3.50 -24.16 34.35
C LYS A 74 -3.39 -23.42 33.02
N LEU A 75 -3.11 -24.17 31.95
CA LEU A 75 -3.10 -23.64 30.59
C LEU A 75 -4.50 -23.55 29.98
N GLY A 76 -4.70 -22.49 29.21
CA GLY A 76 -5.88 -22.27 28.37
C GLY A 76 -5.59 -21.18 27.35
N TYR A 77 -6.63 -20.65 26.73
CA TYR A 77 -6.48 -19.58 25.76
C TYR A 77 -7.62 -18.55 25.85
N LEU A 78 -7.32 -17.35 25.37
CA LEU A 78 -8.27 -16.29 25.09
C LEU A 78 -8.46 -16.19 23.58
N ALA A 79 -9.63 -15.72 23.14
CA ALA A 79 -9.95 -15.49 21.73
C ALA A 79 -10.36 -14.03 21.51
N GLY A 80 -9.92 -13.44 20.40
CA GLY A 80 -10.24 -12.06 20.02
C GLY A 80 -10.39 -11.89 18.51
N PHE A 81 -10.97 -10.78 18.07
CA PHE A 81 -11.13 -10.43 16.65
C PHE A 81 -10.91 -8.92 16.42
N SER A 82 -10.52 -8.49 15.23
CA SER A 82 -10.27 -7.06 14.95
C SER A 82 -11.53 -6.28 14.57
N GLY A 83 -11.85 -5.11 15.13
CA GLY A 83 -13.02 -4.29 14.72
C GLY A 83 -14.38 -4.92 15.09
N LYS A 84 -15.45 -4.78 14.26
CA LYS A 84 -16.82 -5.28 14.56
C LYS A 84 -17.22 -6.59 13.87
N LEU A 85 -17.74 -7.58 14.58
CA LEU A 85 -18.17 -8.88 14.03
C LEU A 85 -19.70 -8.91 14.02
N ALA A 86 -20.31 -9.22 12.87
CA ALA A 86 -21.77 -9.15 12.69
C ALA A 86 -22.40 -7.83 13.18
N GLY A 87 -21.70 -6.70 12.97
CA GLY A 87 -22.15 -5.36 13.37
C GLY A 87 -21.86 -4.98 14.83
N GLU A 88 -21.40 -5.90 15.67
CA GLU A 88 -21.16 -5.67 17.11
C GLU A 88 -19.67 -5.67 17.47
N THR A 89 -19.31 -4.91 18.50
CA THR A 89 -17.94 -4.83 19.03
C THR A 89 -17.62 -5.88 20.10
N THR A 90 -18.66 -6.48 20.70
CA THR A 90 -18.57 -7.47 21.78
C THR A 90 -19.34 -8.73 21.41
N GLN A 91 -18.85 -9.89 21.86
CA GLN A 91 -19.45 -11.21 21.64
C GLN A 91 -19.05 -12.11 22.81
N ASP A 92 -19.97 -12.95 23.30
CA ASP A 92 -19.77 -13.73 24.55
C ASP A 92 -18.55 -14.66 24.57
N PHE A 93 -18.05 -15.09 23.40
CA PHE A 93 -16.90 -15.99 23.29
C PHE A 93 -15.56 -15.25 23.27
N PHE A 94 -15.55 -13.95 22.99
CA PHE A 94 -14.35 -13.17 22.68
C PHE A 94 -14.08 -12.11 23.73
N VAL A 95 -12.79 -11.78 23.90
CA VAL A 95 -12.37 -10.68 24.77
C VAL A 95 -13.00 -9.35 24.30
N PRO A 96 -13.42 -8.48 25.24
CA PRO A 96 -14.02 -7.19 24.92
C PRO A 96 -13.01 -6.23 24.26
N PRO A 97 -13.47 -5.13 23.66
CA PRO A 97 -12.60 -4.02 23.27
C PRO A 97 -11.88 -3.44 24.48
N VAL A 98 -10.70 -2.85 24.25
CA VAL A 98 -9.94 -2.15 25.31
C VAL A 98 -10.77 -1.02 25.92
N TYR A 99 -11.59 -0.36 25.11
CA TYR A 99 -12.57 0.63 25.55
C TYR A 99 -13.95 0.33 24.95
N GLU A 100 -14.99 0.16 25.78
CA GLU A 100 -16.36 -0.13 25.34
C GLU A 100 -17.12 1.14 24.90
N LEU A 101 -16.80 1.61 23.69
CA LEU A 101 -17.46 2.74 23.01
C LEU A 101 -19.00 2.69 23.05
N GLU A 102 -19.57 1.53 22.79
CA GLU A 102 -21.02 1.38 22.56
C GLU A 102 -21.81 1.18 23.85
N ARG A 103 -21.20 0.77 24.97
CA ARG A 103 -21.94 0.38 26.18
C ARG A 103 -21.94 1.43 27.28
N VAL A 104 -20.93 2.30 27.30
CA VAL A 104 -20.71 3.22 28.43
C VAL A 104 -20.92 4.68 28.03
N ASP A 105 -20.65 5.06 26.77
CA ASP A 105 -20.55 6.47 26.40
C ASP A 105 -21.73 6.98 25.56
N SER A 106 -22.73 7.56 26.23
CA SER A 106 -23.83 8.27 25.57
C SER A 106 -23.33 9.44 24.72
N PHE A 107 -22.18 10.01 25.08
CA PHE A 107 -21.54 11.12 24.41
C PHE A 107 -21.04 10.75 23.01
N PHE A 108 -20.27 9.66 22.89
CA PHE A 108 -19.73 9.23 21.59
C PHE A 108 -20.83 8.98 20.55
N ARG A 109 -21.95 8.35 20.95
CA ARG A 109 -23.09 8.14 20.06
C ARG A 109 -23.75 9.45 19.64
N GLN A 110 -23.89 10.41 20.56
CA GLN A 110 -24.44 11.73 20.25
C GLN A 110 -23.55 12.50 19.26
N GLU A 111 -22.24 12.53 19.48
CA GLU A 111 -21.31 13.22 18.57
C GLU A 111 -21.23 12.53 17.20
N THR A 112 -21.24 11.19 17.16
CA THR A 112 -21.31 10.43 15.89
C THR A 112 -22.59 10.76 15.12
N ALA A 113 -23.75 10.83 15.81
CA ALA A 113 -25.01 11.18 15.17
C ALA A 113 -25.01 12.59 14.54
N LYS A 114 -24.32 13.57 15.16
CA LYS A 114 -24.13 14.90 14.56
C LYS A 114 -23.30 14.85 13.28
N LEU A 115 -22.24 14.03 13.25
CA LEU A 115 -21.41 13.83 12.05
C LEU A 115 -22.20 13.12 10.93
N ASP A 116 -23.05 12.16 11.28
CA ASP A 116 -23.93 11.49 10.34
C ASP A 116 -24.98 12.45 9.76
N GLU A 117 -25.51 13.36 10.56
CA GLU A 117 -26.41 14.42 10.10
C GLU A 117 -25.72 15.34 9.10
N LEU A 118 -24.49 15.81 9.39
CA LEU A 118 -23.69 16.58 8.45
C LEU A 118 -23.44 15.81 7.14
N THR A 119 -23.19 14.51 7.23
CA THR A 119 -22.97 13.64 6.07
C THR A 119 -24.23 13.53 5.21
N LYS A 120 -25.41 13.38 5.83
CA LYS A 120 -26.70 13.37 5.12
C LYS A 120 -26.98 14.69 4.43
N VAL A 121 -26.70 15.82 5.09
CA VAL A 121 -26.84 17.16 4.50
C VAL A 121 -25.92 17.31 3.29
N LEU A 122 -24.63 16.97 3.43
CA LEU A 122 -23.67 16.98 2.32
C LEU A 122 -24.15 16.14 1.14
N GLN A 123 -24.54 14.90 1.39
CA GLN A 123 -25.04 13.99 0.36
C GLN A 123 -26.30 14.55 -0.32
N SER A 124 -27.22 15.15 0.44
CA SER A 124 -28.42 15.78 -0.13
C SER A 124 -28.08 16.96 -1.06
N LEU A 125 -27.10 17.78 -0.70
CA LEU A 125 -26.64 18.90 -1.53
C LEU A 125 -25.90 18.43 -2.79
N GLU A 126 -25.06 17.40 -2.66
CA GLU A 126 -24.28 16.84 -3.78
C GLU A 126 -25.14 16.04 -4.76
N THR A 127 -26.22 15.42 -4.29
CA THR A 127 -27.14 14.62 -5.13
C THR A 127 -28.35 15.40 -5.63
N ASP A 128 -28.57 16.63 -5.14
CA ASP A 128 -29.65 17.48 -5.61
C ASP A 128 -29.49 17.80 -7.11
N LEU A 129 -30.53 17.52 -7.89
CA LEU A 129 -30.52 17.69 -9.34
C LEU A 129 -30.26 19.13 -9.77
N SER A 130 -30.75 20.11 -9.00
CA SER A 130 -30.55 21.53 -9.32
C SER A 130 -29.10 21.95 -9.11
N ASN A 131 -28.45 21.42 -8.08
CA ASN A 131 -27.02 21.64 -7.80
C ASN A 131 -26.12 20.95 -8.82
N ILE A 132 -26.42 19.69 -9.19
CA ILE A 132 -25.70 18.98 -10.25
C ILE A 132 -25.79 19.75 -11.57
N GLN A 133 -26.99 20.24 -11.92
CA GLN A 133 -27.20 21.03 -13.12
C GLN A 133 -26.42 22.35 -13.06
N LEU A 134 -26.42 23.04 -11.91
CA LEU A 134 -25.66 24.28 -11.70
C LEU A 134 -24.16 24.07 -11.93
N GLN A 135 -23.58 22.98 -11.40
CA GLN A 135 -22.17 22.63 -11.60
C GLN A 135 -21.87 22.33 -13.09
N ALA A 136 -22.74 21.59 -13.75
CA ALA A 136 -22.61 21.28 -15.17
C ALA A 136 -22.70 22.55 -16.05
N ASP A 137 -23.66 23.44 -15.76
CA ASP A 137 -23.85 24.70 -16.46
C ASP A 137 -22.67 25.65 -16.26
N TYR A 138 -22.17 25.76 -15.03
CA TYR A 138 -20.97 26.54 -14.70
C TYR A 138 -19.77 26.07 -15.54
N LYS A 139 -19.48 24.76 -15.51
CA LYS A 139 -18.36 24.17 -16.27
C LYS A 139 -18.52 24.37 -17.78
N LYS A 140 -19.74 24.21 -18.29
CA LYS A 140 -20.06 24.38 -19.71
C LYS A 140 -19.87 25.82 -20.17
N GLU A 141 -20.40 26.80 -19.45
CA GLU A 141 -20.25 28.22 -19.80
C GLU A 141 -18.79 28.68 -19.63
N LEU A 142 -18.06 28.21 -18.62
CA LEU A 142 -16.63 28.49 -18.47
C LEU A 142 -15.82 28.00 -19.69
N THR A 143 -16.03 26.73 -20.08
CA THR A 143 -15.38 26.14 -21.27
C THR A 143 -15.69 26.93 -22.55
N LYS A 144 -16.93 27.43 -22.66
CA LYS A 144 -17.38 28.22 -23.80
C LYS A 144 -16.72 29.61 -23.83
N ILE A 145 -16.58 30.27 -22.68
CA ILE A 145 -15.88 31.55 -22.56
C ILE A 145 -14.41 31.38 -22.96
N GLU A 146 -13.74 30.35 -22.45
CA GLU A 146 -12.35 30.02 -22.80
C GLU A 146 -12.19 29.82 -24.31
N LEU A 147 -13.10 29.06 -24.93
CA LEU A 147 -13.10 28.84 -26.38
C LEU A 147 -13.32 30.12 -27.19
N GLN A 148 -14.22 31.00 -26.75
CA GLN A 148 -14.48 32.29 -27.39
C GLN A 148 -13.28 33.21 -27.31
N LEU A 149 -12.62 33.27 -26.14
CA LEU A 149 -11.40 34.06 -25.95
C LEU A 149 -10.24 33.52 -26.79
N GLU A 150 -10.08 32.20 -26.87
CA GLU A 150 -9.03 31.60 -27.69
C GLU A 150 -9.26 31.85 -29.18
N THR A 151 -10.50 31.69 -29.64
CA THR A 151 -10.87 32.01 -31.03
C THR A 151 -10.55 33.47 -31.39
N GLU A 152 -10.82 34.42 -30.48
CA GLU A 152 -10.49 35.83 -30.71
C GLU A 152 -8.97 36.10 -30.65
N LYS A 153 -8.23 35.44 -29.74
CA LYS A 153 -6.77 35.49 -29.71
C LYS A 153 -6.17 35.00 -31.02
N GLU A 154 -6.65 33.89 -31.58
CA GLU A 154 -6.22 33.38 -32.89
C GLU A 154 -6.48 34.37 -34.02
N ARG A 155 -7.67 35.01 -34.04
CA ARG A 155 -8.01 36.06 -35.00
C ARG A 155 -7.06 37.26 -34.89
N ILE A 156 -6.73 37.69 -33.67
CA ILE A 156 -5.77 38.77 -33.42
C ILE A 156 -4.37 38.36 -33.88
N GLN A 157 -3.92 37.13 -33.61
CA GLN A 157 -2.63 36.62 -34.08
C GLN A 157 -2.55 36.59 -35.61
N SER A 158 -3.60 36.14 -36.30
CA SER A 158 -3.69 36.15 -37.76
C SER A 158 -3.60 37.56 -38.32
N ARG A 159 -4.37 38.51 -37.75
CA ARG A 159 -4.28 39.95 -38.09
C ARG A 159 -2.86 40.50 -37.88
N LYS A 160 -2.21 40.17 -36.76
CA LYS A 160 -0.82 40.57 -36.44
C LYS A 160 0.19 40.03 -37.45
N ARG A 161 0.04 38.77 -37.92
CA ARG A 161 0.88 38.18 -38.98
C ARG A 161 0.70 38.94 -40.30
N LYS A 162 -0.55 39.19 -40.72
CA LYS A 162 -0.86 39.96 -41.94
C LYS A 162 -0.28 41.38 -41.87
N ARG A 163 -0.44 42.08 -40.74
CA ARG A 163 0.14 43.42 -40.53
C ARG A 163 1.66 43.42 -40.67
N ARG A 164 2.38 42.45 -40.09
CA ARG A 164 3.85 42.35 -40.21
C ARG A 164 4.31 42.22 -41.66
N ILE A 165 3.63 41.40 -42.45
CA ILE A 165 3.91 41.24 -43.89
C ILE A 165 3.65 42.55 -44.62
N HIS A 166 2.48 43.16 -44.38
CA HIS A 166 2.08 44.40 -45.04
C HIS A 166 2.99 45.58 -44.71
N ILE A 167 3.46 45.71 -43.46
CA ILE A 167 4.46 46.70 -43.05
C ILE A 167 5.78 46.50 -43.83
N LYS A 168 6.22 45.25 -44.00
CA LYS A 168 7.46 44.93 -44.74
C LYS A 168 7.35 45.27 -46.23
N GLU A 169 6.18 45.03 -46.83
CA GLU A 169 5.89 45.39 -48.23
C GLU A 169 5.85 46.90 -48.42
N GLN A 170 5.05 47.62 -47.62
CA GLN A 170 4.86 49.06 -47.77
C GLN A 170 6.11 49.88 -47.49
N LYS A 171 7.03 49.38 -46.64
CA LYS A 171 8.35 50.00 -46.41
C LYS A 171 9.20 50.11 -47.69
N ARG A 172 8.97 49.23 -48.67
CA ARG A 172 9.72 49.22 -49.95
C ARG A 172 9.09 50.14 -51.01
N THR A 173 7.83 50.51 -50.84
CA THR A 173 7.03 51.15 -51.89
C THR A 173 6.67 52.60 -51.58
N LEU A 174 6.51 52.94 -50.30
CA LEU A 174 6.10 54.28 -49.86
C LEU A 174 7.31 55.20 -49.60
N SER A 175 7.11 56.51 -49.79
CA SER A 175 8.06 57.52 -49.32
C SER A 175 8.09 57.57 -47.78
N GLU A 176 9.21 58.02 -47.22
CA GLU A 176 9.47 57.95 -45.76
C GLU A 176 8.40 58.65 -44.91
N SER A 177 7.94 59.83 -45.33
CA SER A 177 6.83 60.55 -44.68
C SER A 177 5.51 59.78 -44.71
N LYS A 178 5.17 59.12 -45.84
CA LYS A 178 3.95 58.32 -45.98
C LYS A 178 4.04 57.00 -45.20
N PHE A 179 5.23 56.41 -45.11
CA PHE A 179 5.46 55.19 -44.35
C PHE A 179 5.32 55.40 -42.84
N GLN A 180 5.79 56.52 -42.29
CA GLN A 180 5.60 56.85 -40.87
C GLN A 180 4.12 57.00 -40.49
N GLN A 181 3.32 57.65 -41.34
CA GLN A 181 1.86 57.76 -41.14
C GLN A 181 1.18 56.39 -41.18
N PHE A 182 1.56 55.53 -42.14
CA PHE A 182 1.06 54.17 -42.23
C PHE A 182 1.44 53.32 -41.00
N GLU A 183 2.68 53.40 -40.53
CA GLU A 183 3.14 52.66 -39.35
C GLU A 183 2.41 53.10 -38.07
N ALA A 184 2.15 54.39 -37.91
CA ALA A 184 1.34 54.90 -36.79
C ALA A 184 -0.10 54.33 -36.82
N GLN A 185 -0.73 54.24 -38.01
CA GLN A 185 -2.03 53.58 -38.16
C GLN A 185 -1.97 52.08 -37.78
N GLN A 186 -0.91 51.36 -38.18
CA GLN A 186 -0.75 49.94 -37.82
C GLN A 186 -0.55 49.74 -36.31
N ARG A 187 0.16 50.66 -35.64
CA ARG A 187 0.29 50.66 -34.17
C ARG A 187 -1.05 50.88 -33.48
N GLN A 188 -1.85 51.84 -33.96
CA GLN A 188 -3.20 52.08 -33.43
C GLN A 188 -4.09 50.84 -33.59
N LEU A 189 -4.06 50.17 -34.75
CA LEU A 189 -4.80 48.92 -34.96
C LEU A 189 -4.38 47.80 -34.00
N SER A 190 -3.09 47.72 -33.66
CA SER A 190 -2.61 46.76 -32.67
C SER A 190 -3.08 47.08 -31.25
N LEU A 191 -3.16 48.36 -30.89
CA LEU A 191 -3.71 48.79 -29.60
C LEU A 191 -5.20 48.47 -29.54
N ASN A 192 -5.95 48.76 -30.60
CA ASN A 192 -7.38 48.46 -30.69
C ASN A 192 -7.67 46.95 -30.52
N ASP A 193 -6.86 46.07 -31.12
CA ASP A 193 -6.99 44.61 -30.91
C ASP A 193 -6.81 44.22 -29.44
N SER A 194 -5.86 44.85 -28.73
CA SER A 194 -5.61 44.58 -27.31
C SER A 194 -6.73 45.11 -26.42
N PHE A 195 -7.26 46.31 -26.71
CA PHE A 195 -8.40 46.86 -25.98
C PHE A 195 -9.65 46.03 -26.20
N PHE A 196 -9.92 45.64 -27.45
CA PHE A 196 -11.06 44.78 -27.79
C PHE A 196 -11.02 43.46 -27.02
N LEU A 197 -9.86 42.77 -26.97
CA LEU A 197 -9.78 41.50 -26.26
C LEU A 197 -10.11 41.65 -24.77
N ARG A 198 -9.61 42.72 -24.14
CA ARG A 198 -9.88 43.00 -22.72
C ARG A 198 -11.34 43.35 -22.47
N GLU A 199 -11.94 44.22 -23.28
CA GLU A 199 -13.35 44.59 -23.16
C GLU A 199 -14.28 43.39 -23.46
N TYR A 200 -13.87 42.53 -24.40
CA TYR A 200 -14.61 41.31 -24.72
C TYR A 200 -14.56 40.29 -23.58
N GLU A 201 -13.40 40.14 -22.93
CA GLU A 201 -13.26 39.33 -21.71
C GLU A 201 -14.15 39.86 -20.57
N GLU A 202 -14.10 41.15 -20.28
CA GLU A 202 -14.97 41.78 -19.27
C GLU A 202 -16.45 41.57 -19.59
N TYR A 203 -16.86 41.71 -20.85
CA TYR A 203 -18.22 41.45 -21.29
C TYR A 203 -18.68 40.01 -21.06
N LEU A 204 -17.83 39.04 -21.37
CA LEU A 204 -18.13 37.61 -21.14
C LEU A 204 -18.23 37.30 -19.65
N LEU A 205 -17.33 37.87 -18.83
CA LEU A 205 -17.33 37.69 -17.38
C LEU A 205 -18.54 38.36 -16.71
N GLU A 206 -18.97 39.55 -17.12
CA GLU A 206 -20.20 40.20 -16.65
C GLU A 206 -21.43 39.32 -16.91
N LYS A 207 -21.52 38.70 -18.09
CA LYS A 207 -22.61 37.76 -18.43
C LYS A 207 -22.58 36.48 -17.60
N PHE A 208 -21.39 36.01 -17.25
CA PHE A 208 -21.18 34.81 -16.46
C PHE A 208 -21.41 35.03 -14.95
N ARG A 209 -21.24 36.27 -14.48
CA ARG A 209 -21.27 36.65 -13.06
C ARG A 209 -22.47 36.10 -12.27
N PRO A 210 -23.72 36.11 -12.76
CA PRO A 210 -24.85 35.57 -12.00
C PRO A 210 -24.76 34.05 -11.78
N LEU A 211 -24.26 33.32 -12.78
CA LEU A 211 -24.05 31.89 -12.69
C LEU A 211 -22.87 31.57 -11.77
N GLN A 212 -21.79 32.33 -11.91
CA GLN A 212 -20.61 32.24 -11.06
C GLN A 212 -20.96 32.43 -9.57
N GLN A 213 -21.69 33.50 -9.22
CA GLN A 213 -22.07 33.77 -7.83
C GLN A 213 -22.91 32.65 -7.21
N ARG A 214 -23.81 32.04 -7.99
CA ARG A 214 -24.61 30.89 -7.52
C ARG A 214 -23.74 29.67 -7.26
N PHE A 215 -22.80 29.38 -8.17
CA PHE A 215 -21.86 28.28 -8.02
C PHE A 215 -20.94 28.49 -6.81
N GLU A 216 -20.31 29.66 -6.69
CA GLU A 216 -19.41 30.01 -5.57
C GLU A 216 -20.12 29.92 -4.22
N LYS A 217 -21.40 30.30 -4.16
CA LYS A 217 -22.22 30.15 -2.95
C LYS A 217 -22.38 28.68 -2.56
N LEU A 218 -22.76 27.82 -3.51
CA LEU A 218 -22.92 26.37 -3.28
C LEU A 218 -21.60 25.72 -2.89
N GLU A 219 -20.51 26.05 -3.60
CA GLU A 219 -19.18 25.52 -3.33
C GLU A 219 -18.70 25.91 -1.93
N SER A 220 -18.88 27.18 -1.53
CA SER A 220 -18.56 27.68 -0.19
C SER A 220 -19.36 26.96 0.91
N GLU A 221 -20.65 26.68 0.66
CA GLU A 221 -21.50 25.92 1.60
C GLU A 221 -21.01 24.47 1.75
N LEU A 222 -20.73 23.79 0.63
CA LEU A 222 -20.19 22.43 0.62
C LEU A 222 -18.82 22.36 1.34
N GLU A 223 -17.92 23.29 1.06
CA GLU A 223 -16.59 23.31 1.69
C GLU A 223 -16.67 23.64 3.18
N THR A 224 -17.58 24.52 3.59
CA THR A 224 -17.85 24.80 5.01
C THR A 224 -18.34 23.54 5.74
N LEU A 225 -19.29 22.82 5.15
CA LEU A 225 -19.83 21.58 5.73
C LEU A 225 -18.79 20.45 5.76
N LYS A 226 -18.00 20.28 4.69
CA LYS A 226 -16.90 19.32 4.62
C LYS A 226 -15.83 19.63 5.69
N THR A 227 -15.48 20.90 5.86
CA THR A 227 -14.52 21.35 6.88
C THR A 227 -15.05 21.05 8.28
N LYS A 228 -16.28 21.46 8.60
CA LYS A 228 -16.92 21.16 9.89
C LYS A 228 -16.97 19.66 10.20
N ARG A 229 -17.36 18.85 9.21
CA ARG A 229 -17.40 17.38 9.36
C ARG A 229 -16.01 16.79 9.59
N ARG A 230 -15.00 17.27 8.86
CA ARG A 230 -13.61 16.84 9.01
C ARG A 230 -13.04 17.21 10.39
N GLU A 231 -13.23 18.45 10.81
CA GLU A 231 -12.78 18.93 12.13
C GLU A 231 -13.47 18.17 13.26
N GLY A 232 -14.80 18.01 13.19
CA GLY A 232 -15.55 17.22 14.17
C GLY A 232 -15.11 15.75 14.22
N SER A 233 -14.86 15.13 13.06
CA SER A 233 -14.34 13.75 13.00
C SER A 233 -12.94 13.64 13.60
N ASN A 234 -12.05 14.58 13.32
CA ASN A 234 -10.69 14.58 13.87
C ASN A 234 -10.71 14.81 15.38
N TRP A 235 -11.52 15.75 15.85
CA TRP A 235 -11.69 16.03 17.27
C TRP A 235 -12.27 14.82 18.02
N LEU A 236 -13.31 14.17 17.47
CA LEU A 236 -13.90 12.98 18.09
C LEU A 236 -12.91 11.82 18.13
N GLN A 237 -12.09 11.67 17.09
CA GLN A 237 -11.01 10.68 17.06
C GLN A 237 -9.93 10.97 18.10
N ASP A 238 -9.54 12.23 18.26
CA ASP A 238 -8.56 12.65 19.27
C ASP A 238 -9.09 12.46 20.69
N TRP A 239 -10.34 12.82 20.94
CA TRP A 239 -11.04 12.55 22.20
C TRP A 239 -11.10 11.04 22.48
N LEU A 240 -11.41 10.22 21.46
CA LEU A 240 -11.41 8.78 21.61
C LEU A 240 -10.05 8.25 22.07
N PHE A 241 -8.96 8.79 21.53
CA PHE A 241 -7.62 8.40 21.96
C PHE A 241 -7.32 8.77 23.43
N ASP A 242 -7.94 9.80 24.01
CA ASP A 242 -7.77 10.09 25.45
C ASP A 242 -8.33 8.97 26.35
N GLU A 243 -9.32 8.23 25.87
CA GLU A 243 -9.94 7.13 26.63
C GLU A 243 -9.17 5.80 26.52
N TYR A 244 -8.33 5.63 25.49
CA TYR A 244 -7.59 4.39 25.27
C TYR A 244 -6.33 4.29 26.13
N ASN A 245 -6.43 3.47 27.18
CA ASN A 245 -5.35 3.17 28.11
C ASN A 245 -4.99 1.68 28.00
N PHE A 246 -3.69 1.39 27.92
CA PHE A 246 -3.19 0.02 27.82
C PHE A 246 -2.40 -0.36 29.06
N LEU A 247 -2.49 -1.63 29.45
CA LEU A 247 -1.66 -2.25 30.48
C LEU A 247 -0.45 -2.96 29.87
N ASN A 248 0.69 -2.95 30.56
CA ASN A 248 1.79 -3.87 30.31
C ASN A 248 1.86 -5.01 31.32
N ALA A 249 2.75 -5.97 31.11
CA ALA A 249 2.91 -7.14 31.99
C ALA A 249 3.44 -6.81 33.39
N GLN A 250 3.93 -5.58 33.61
CA GLN A 250 4.38 -5.07 34.91
C GLN A 250 3.26 -4.35 35.67
N GLY A 251 2.07 -4.21 35.06
CA GLY A 251 0.93 -3.50 35.64
C GLY A 251 0.97 -1.98 35.44
N GLU A 252 1.87 -1.45 34.61
CA GLU A 252 1.90 -0.03 34.27
C GLU A 252 0.81 0.28 33.24
N ILE A 253 0.18 1.46 33.39
CA ILE A 253 -0.84 1.95 32.46
C ILE A 253 -0.27 3.12 31.65
N ARG A 254 -0.53 3.13 30.34
CA ARG A 254 -0.18 4.27 29.47
C ARG A 254 -1.27 4.56 28.45
N ASN A 255 -1.56 5.84 28.26
CA ASN A 255 -2.48 6.30 27.23
C ASN A 255 -1.87 6.11 25.83
N VAL A 256 -2.71 5.84 24.83
CA VAL A 256 -2.28 5.63 23.44
C VAL A 256 -1.51 6.82 22.86
N LYS A 257 -1.88 8.07 23.19
CA LYS A 257 -1.17 9.28 22.71
C LYS A 257 0.26 9.31 23.23
N ASP A 258 0.46 8.96 24.51
CA ASP A 258 1.79 8.89 25.12
C ASP A 258 2.66 7.78 24.52
N ILE A 259 2.05 6.65 24.17
CA ILE A 259 2.74 5.55 23.46
C ILE A 259 3.26 6.02 22.10
N PHE A 260 2.50 6.84 21.37
CA PHE A 260 2.86 7.29 20.02
C PHE A 260 3.73 8.55 19.98
N LYS A 261 3.87 9.29 21.09
CA LYS A 261 4.60 10.58 21.15
C LYS A 261 6.04 10.56 20.62
N SER A 262 6.72 9.41 20.66
CA SER A 262 8.10 9.24 20.14
C SER A 262 8.17 8.66 18.72
N ARG A 263 7.03 8.46 18.07
CA ARG A 263 6.92 7.88 16.73
C ARG A 263 6.67 8.96 15.68
N ILE A 264 6.85 8.59 14.42
CA ILE A 264 6.55 9.44 13.26
C ILE A 264 5.61 8.67 12.33
N PRO A 265 4.35 9.12 12.14
CA PRO A 265 3.71 10.24 12.83
C PRO A 265 3.55 9.99 14.34
N ASP A 266 3.49 11.07 15.12
CA ASP A 266 3.29 11.07 16.58
C ASP A 266 1.82 10.89 16.99
N THR A 267 0.94 10.86 16.00
CA THR A 267 -0.50 10.66 16.16
C THR A 267 -0.87 9.20 15.87
N PRO A 268 -1.64 8.54 16.76
CA PRO A 268 -2.10 7.18 16.51
C PRO A 268 -3.02 7.12 15.27
N PRO A 269 -2.90 6.10 14.40
CA PRO A 269 -3.86 5.89 13.34
C PRO A 269 -5.24 5.50 13.89
N ALA A 270 -6.30 5.74 13.12
CA ALA A 270 -7.65 5.32 13.48
C ALA A 270 -7.74 3.79 13.73
N ALA A 271 -8.61 3.39 14.66
CA ALA A 271 -8.77 2.00 15.13
C ALA A 271 -7.52 1.39 15.79
N THR A 272 -6.61 2.22 16.31
CA THR A 272 -5.56 1.75 17.22
C THR A 272 -6.20 1.20 18.50
N GLY A 273 -5.79 0.00 18.92
CA GLY A 273 -6.40 -0.71 20.06
C GLY A 273 -7.48 -1.72 19.70
N ASP A 274 -8.10 -1.61 18.52
CA ASP A 274 -9.20 -2.50 18.10
C ASP A 274 -8.76 -3.84 17.50
N CYS A 275 -7.45 -4.06 17.34
CA CYS A 275 -6.88 -5.30 16.81
C CYS A 275 -6.99 -6.44 17.83
N ALA A 276 -6.90 -7.70 17.38
CA ALA A 276 -7.08 -8.84 18.27
C ALA A 276 -5.97 -8.91 19.34
N ALA A 277 -4.70 -8.75 18.95
CA ALA A 277 -3.57 -8.83 19.87
C ALA A 277 -3.62 -7.87 21.08
N PRO A 278 -3.80 -6.54 20.93
CA PRO A 278 -3.92 -5.65 22.09
C PRO A 278 -5.07 -6.02 23.03
N LYS A 279 -6.24 -6.40 22.50
CA LYS A 279 -7.40 -6.80 23.33
C LYS A 279 -7.14 -8.06 24.13
N LEU A 280 -6.47 -9.04 23.53
CA LEU A 280 -6.10 -10.29 24.18
C LEU A 280 -5.16 -10.04 25.36
N LEU A 281 -4.11 -9.24 25.16
CA LEU A 281 -3.15 -8.90 26.22
C LEU A 281 -3.79 -8.05 27.31
N GLN A 282 -4.60 -7.05 26.93
CA GLN A 282 -5.30 -6.20 27.88
C GLN A 282 -6.16 -7.03 28.83
N TYR A 283 -7.01 -7.92 28.30
CA TYR A 283 -7.85 -8.80 29.10
C TYR A 283 -7.01 -9.76 29.96
N ALA A 284 -5.90 -10.28 29.42
CA ALA A 284 -5.01 -11.16 30.17
C ALA A 284 -4.45 -10.44 31.42
N TYR A 285 -3.95 -9.22 31.27
CA TYR A 285 -3.40 -8.44 32.38
C TYR A 285 -4.47 -8.03 33.40
N GLU A 286 -5.65 -7.60 32.96
CA GLU A 286 -6.76 -7.26 33.86
C GLU A 286 -7.25 -8.44 34.72
N ASN A 287 -7.00 -9.67 34.26
CA ASN A 287 -7.45 -10.91 34.92
C ASN A 287 -6.29 -11.73 35.49
N ASN A 288 -5.08 -11.14 35.62
CA ASN A 288 -3.88 -11.81 36.15
C ASN A 288 -3.54 -13.14 35.44
N LEU A 289 -3.75 -13.18 34.12
CA LEU A 289 -3.41 -14.32 33.27
C LEU A 289 -2.05 -14.06 32.63
N LYS A 290 -1.12 -15.01 32.79
CA LYS A 290 0.23 -14.91 32.23
C LYS A 290 0.22 -15.28 30.74
N PRO A 291 0.61 -14.38 29.82
CA PRO A 291 0.75 -14.71 28.40
C PRO A 291 1.87 -15.72 28.15
N ILE A 292 1.62 -16.71 27.28
CA ILE A 292 2.59 -17.76 26.92
C ILE A 292 2.98 -17.67 25.44
N THR A 293 2.01 -17.59 24.54
CA THR A 293 2.24 -17.44 23.08
C THR A 293 0.96 -16.98 22.42
N MET A 294 1.07 -16.32 21.26
CA MET A 294 -0.07 -15.84 20.49
C MET A 294 0.00 -16.27 19.03
N ALA A 295 -1.18 -16.31 18.40
CA ALA A 295 -1.29 -16.41 16.95
C ALA A 295 -2.46 -15.57 16.45
N GLU A 296 -2.25 -14.86 15.35
CA GLU A 296 -3.29 -14.14 14.62
C GLU A 296 -3.46 -14.72 13.23
N PHE A 297 -4.71 -14.89 12.79
CA PHE A 297 -5.04 -15.48 11.49
C PHE A 297 -6.20 -14.77 10.83
N TRP A 298 -6.24 -14.82 9.50
CA TRP A 298 -7.38 -14.32 8.73
C TRP A 298 -8.43 -15.40 8.56
N TYR A 299 -9.70 -15.06 8.74
CA TYR A 299 -10.80 -15.99 8.57
C TYR A 299 -11.90 -15.36 7.71
N GLY A 300 -12.30 -16.06 6.63
CA GLY A 300 -13.28 -15.59 5.64
C GLY A 300 -12.64 -15.14 4.32
N ALA A 301 -13.41 -14.42 3.49
CA ALA A 301 -13.00 -14.00 2.15
C ALA A 301 -11.84 -12.98 2.18
N SER A 302 -11.01 -12.97 1.14
CA SER A 302 -9.97 -11.93 0.98
C SER A 302 -10.63 -10.60 0.63
N PRO A 303 -10.20 -9.47 1.23
CA PRO A 303 -10.65 -8.16 0.78
C PRO A 303 -10.07 -7.88 -0.62
N LYS A 304 -10.79 -7.11 -1.45
CA LYS A 304 -10.34 -6.77 -2.82
C LYS A 304 -9.06 -5.93 -2.87
N SER A 305 -8.69 -5.29 -1.77
CA SER A 305 -7.50 -4.43 -1.72
C SER A 305 -6.23 -5.17 -1.29
N LYS A 306 -6.33 -6.25 -0.53
CA LYS A 306 -5.17 -6.93 0.08
C LYS A 306 -5.19 -8.43 -0.19
N VAL A 307 -4.02 -9.04 -0.21
CA VAL A 307 -3.90 -10.50 -0.25
C VAL A 307 -4.10 -11.05 1.17
N ARG A 308 -5.25 -11.69 1.40
CA ARG A 308 -5.52 -12.47 2.63
C ARG A 308 -6.05 -13.83 2.26
N GLN A 309 -5.61 -14.86 2.96
CA GLN A 309 -6.03 -16.23 2.74
C GLN A 309 -6.76 -16.75 3.97
N HIS A 310 -7.90 -17.39 3.75
CA HIS A 310 -8.68 -18.02 4.79
C HIS A 310 -7.82 -19.03 5.57
N GLY A 311 -7.79 -18.90 6.90
CA GLY A 311 -7.03 -19.74 7.82
C GLY A 311 -5.54 -19.42 7.91
N ASN A 312 -5.01 -18.53 7.06
CA ASN A 312 -3.57 -18.23 7.07
C ASN A 312 -3.21 -17.28 8.21
N PHE A 313 -2.03 -17.48 8.79
CA PHE A 313 -1.50 -16.67 9.89
C PHE A 313 -0.87 -15.39 9.38
N TYR A 314 -0.98 -14.33 10.16
CA TYR A 314 -0.40 -13.03 9.85
C TYR A 314 0.12 -12.34 11.10
N PRO A 315 1.23 -11.60 11.00
CA PRO A 315 1.75 -10.82 12.13
C PRO A 315 0.82 -9.65 12.48
N SER A 316 1.00 -9.13 13.69
CA SER A 316 0.35 -7.90 14.12
C SER A 316 0.78 -6.72 13.24
N CYS A 317 -0.12 -5.77 13.02
CA CYS A 317 0.15 -4.65 12.11
C CYS A 317 1.21 -3.68 12.66
N ARG A 318 2.06 -3.16 11.76
CA ARG A 318 3.18 -2.28 12.13
C ARG A 318 2.73 -0.87 12.52
N SER A 319 1.78 -0.26 11.79
CA SER A 319 1.41 1.14 12.07
C SER A 319 0.63 1.34 13.37
N ARG A 320 -0.24 0.39 13.74
CA ARG A 320 -1.15 0.53 14.91
C ARG A 320 -0.75 -0.32 16.10
N CYS A 321 -0.44 -1.59 15.87
CA CYS A 321 -0.16 -2.52 16.97
C CYS A 321 1.28 -2.42 17.44
N GLU A 322 2.25 -2.12 16.58
CA GLU A 322 3.67 -2.14 16.98
C GLU A 322 3.99 -1.23 18.17
N PRO A 323 3.61 0.05 18.17
CA PRO A 323 3.90 0.92 19.32
C PRO A 323 3.18 0.44 20.59
N VAL A 324 1.93 -0.01 20.46
CA VAL A 324 1.12 -0.48 21.58
C VAL A 324 1.70 -1.76 22.19
N LEU A 325 1.96 -2.77 21.36
CA LEU A 325 2.46 -4.07 21.79
C LEU A 325 3.89 -3.97 22.33
N GLU A 326 4.74 -3.11 21.79
CA GLU A 326 6.07 -2.85 22.39
C GLU A 326 5.96 -2.35 23.83
N PHE A 327 4.96 -1.52 24.14
CA PHE A 327 4.68 -1.13 25.52
C PHE A 327 4.06 -2.28 26.31
N MET A 328 3.02 -2.92 25.79
CA MET A 328 2.27 -3.98 26.50
C MET A 328 3.13 -5.20 26.84
N LEU A 329 4.17 -5.50 26.06
CA LEU A 329 5.07 -6.63 26.27
C LEU A 329 6.23 -6.31 27.23
N GLN A 330 6.35 -5.09 27.75
CA GLN A 330 7.35 -4.77 28.77
C GLN A 330 7.12 -5.63 30.02
N GLY A 331 8.14 -6.39 30.41
CA GLY A 331 8.07 -7.37 31.50
C GLY A 331 7.85 -8.81 31.05
N ILE A 332 7.70 -9.05 29.74
CA ILE A 332 7.69 -10.39 29.15
C ILE A 332 9.05 -10.65 28.49
N ASP A 333 9.56 -11.88 28.65
CA ASP A 333 10.70 -12.36 27.88
C ASP A 333 10.22 -12.72 26.46
N VAL A 334 10.44 -11.82 25.51
CA VAL A 334 10.01 -11.94 24.11
C VAL A 334 11.21 -12.35 23.26
N GLU A 335 10.98 -13.25 22.30
CA GLU A 335 11.98 -13.61 21.28
C GLU A 335 12.59 -12.36 20.63
N GLU A 336 13.89 -12.42 20.32
CA GLU A 336 14.56 -11.33 19.61
C GLU A 336 13.92 -11.11 18.23
N ASN A 337 13.99 -9.88 17.71
CA ASN A 337 13.46 -9.58 16.40
C ASN A 337 14.29 -10.28 15.30
N PRO A 338 13.77 -11.33 14.65
CA PRO A 338 14.54 -12.11 13.68
C PRO A 338 14.87 -11.31 12.42
N LEU A 339 14.20 -10.17 12.19
CA LEU A 339 14.47 -9.28 11.06
C LEU A 339 15.74 -8.45 11.23
N LEU A 340 16.40 -8.51 12.39
CA LEU A 340 17.70 -7.88 12.63
C LEU A 340 18.87 -8.79 12.28
N GLU A 341 18.64 -10.09 12.17
CA GLU A 341 19.65 -11.05 11.74
C GLU A 341 19.93 -10.88 10.24
N ASN A 342 21.22 -10.89 9.85
CA ASN A 342 21.60 -10.79 8.45
C ASN A 342 21.72 -12.20 7.82
N PRO A 343 20.72 -12.67 7.04
CA PRO A 343 20.73 -14.01 6.46
C PRO A 343 21.79 -14.17 5.35
N ALA A 344 22.44 -13.09 4.93
CA ALA A 344 23.41 -13.10 3.85
C ALA A 344 24.87 -13.22 4.31
N THR A 345 25.14 -13.18 5.62
CA THR A 345 26.51 -13.09 6.19
C THR A 345 27.51 -14.06 5.56
N HIS A 346 27.09 -15.29 5.26
CA HIS A 346 27.96 -16.34 4.69
C HIS A 346 27.70 -16.64 3.19
N LYS A 347 26.90 -15.83 2.50
CA LYS A 347 26.58 -16.06 1.08
C LYS A 347 27.62 -15.43 0.18
N GLU A 348 27.98 -16.11 -0.91
CA GLU A 348 28.83 -15.54 -1.97
C GLU A 348 28.00 -14.96 -3.10
N LEU A 349 28.60 -14.05 -3.88
CA LEU A 349 28.00 -13.44 -5.05
C LEU A 349 28.65 -14.02 -6.31
N GLU A 350 27.94 -14.94 -6.96
CA GLU A 350 28.34 -15.53 -8.24
C GLU A 350 28.22 -14.48 -9.35
N ILE A 351 29.32 -14.20 -10.03
CA ILE A 351 29.35 -13.33 -11.22
C ILE A 351 29.18 -14.22 -12.45
N ILE A 352 28.14 -13.96 -13.23
CA ILE A 352 27.79 -14.74 -14.44
C ILE A 352 28.22 -14.06 -15.74
N TYR A 353 28.48 -12.76 -15.68
CA TYR A 353 28.99 -11.96 -16.80
C TYR A 353 29.74 -10.76 -16.23
N GLU A 354 30.89 -10.42 -16.82
CA GLU A 354 31.67 -9.26 -16.44
C GLU A 354 32.52 -8.78 -17.61
N ASP A 355 32.54 -7.46 -17.81
CA ASP A 355 33.45 -6.74 -18.69
C ASP A 355 33.94 -5.44 -18.02
N ASP A 356 34.60 -4.57 -18.77
CA ASP A 356 35.14 -3.30 -18.27
C ASP A 356 34.06 -2.31 -17.79
N TYR A 357 32.82 -2.47 -18.24
CA TYR A 357 31.74 -1.49 -18.09
C TYR A 357 30.66 -1.94 -17.09
N LEU A 358 30.34 -3.23 -17.06
CA LEU A 358 29.27 -3.79 -16.24
C LEU A 358 29.55 -5.23 -15.85
N LEU A 359 28.74 -5.70 -14.90
CA LEU A 359 28.69 -7.11 -14.52
C LEU A 359 27.24 -7.52 -14.23
N ALA A 360 26.99 -8.81 -14.33
CA ALA A 360 25.76 -9.43 -13.91
C ALA A 360 26.06 -10.51 -12.89
N ILE A 361 25.28 -10.55 -11.81
CA ILE A 361 25.38 -11.58 -10.78
C ILE A 361 24.16 -12.50 -10.81
N ASN A 362 24.35 -13.73 -10.34
CA ASN A 362 23.27 -14.59 -9.88
C ASN A 362 23.07 -14.33 -8.38
N LYS A 363 22.16 -13.40 -8.05
CA LYS A 363 21.89 -13.04 -6.65
C LYS A 363 21.26 -14.24 -5.92
N PRO A 364 21.81 -14.69 -4.78
CA PRO A 364 21.16 -15.73 -3.99
C PRO A 364 19.85 -15.21 -3.36
N SER A 365 18.95 -16.13 -3.02
CA SER A 365 17.76 -15.81 -2.21
C SER A 365 18.16 -15.31 -0.81
N GLU A 366 17.27 -14.62 -0.11
CA GLU A 366 17.51 -14.01 1.21
C GLU A 366 18.79 -13.15 1.24
N PHE A 367 18.91 -12.24 0.25
CA PHE A 367 19.99 -11.24 0.21
C PHE A 367 19.48 -9.92 -0.40
N LEU A 368 19.68 -8.81 0.31
CA LEU A 368 19.28 -7.48 -0.10
C LEU A 368 20.05 -7.00 -1.35
N SER A 369 19.33 -6.42 -2.31
CA SER A 369 19.96 -5.76 -3.48
C SER A 369 20.66 -4.45 -3.09
N VAL A 370 20.08 -3.70 -2.15
CA VAL A 370 20.57 -2.42 -1.63
C VAL A 370 20.47 -2.40 -0.10
N PRO A 371 21.26 -1.59 0.62
CA PRO A 371 21.24 -1.55 2.08
C PRO A 371 19.83 -1.29 2.63
N GLY A 372 19.47 -2.04 3.66
CA GLY A 372 18.24 -1.84 4.42
C GLY A 372 18.39 -0.76 5.49
N LYS A 373 17.36 -0.60 6.33
CA LYS A 373 17.41 0.33 7.48
C LYS A 373 18.33 -0.17 8.60
N SER A 374 18.22 -1.46 8.92
CA SER A 374 18.96 -2.09 10.03
C SER A 374 20.13 -2.95 9.54
N ILE A 375 19.96 -3.62 8.39
CA ILE A 375 20.99 -4.48 7.78
C ILE A 375 21.61 -3.73 6.61
N SER A 376 22.90 -3.38 6.73
CA SER A 376 23.65 -2.66 5.69
C SER A 376 24.27 -3.58 4.63
N ASP A 377 24.48 -4.85 4.97
CA ASP A 377 25.01 -5.84 4.04
C ASP A 377 24.02 -6.11 2.90
N SER A 378 24.51 -5.93 1.67
CA SER A 378 23.73 -5.99 0.44
C SER A 378 24.63 -6.26 -0.75
N VAL A 379 24.05 -6.62 -1.89
CA VAL A 379 24.79 -6.67 -3.16
C VAL A 379 25.51 -5.36 -3.40
N GLN A 380 24.84 -4.22 -3.22
CA GLN A 380 25.46 -2.90 -3.42
C GLN A 380 26.69 -2.69 -2.54
N SER A 381 26.59 -2.96 -1.24
CA SER A 381 27.70 -2.71 -0.30
C SER A 381 28.89 -3.61 -0.60
N ARG A 382 28.65 -4.88 -0.93
CA ARG A 382 29.72 -5.82 -1.30
C ARG A 382 30.34 -5.50 -2.66
N MET A 383 29.55 -5.07 -3.65
CA MET A 383 30.06 -4.66 -4.95
C MET A 383 30.90 -3.39 -4.84
N LYS A 384 30.50 -2.41 -4.02
CA LYS A 384 31.31 -1.22 -3.74
C LYS A 384 32.65 -1.58 -3.09
N ALA A 385 32.66 -2.54 -2.16
CA ALA A 385 33.89 -3.02 -1.56
C ALA A 385 34.79 -3.77 -2.55
N ARG A 386 34.20 -4.55 -3.47
CA ARG A 386 34.93 -5.32 -4.48
C ARG A 386 35.49 -4.45 -5.61
N TYR A 387 34.80 -3.37 -5.97
CA TYR A 387 35.17 -2.44 -7.05
C TYR A 387 35.23 -1.00 -6.52
N PRO A 388 36.25 -0.64 -5.72
CA PRO A 388 36.35 0.70 -5.12
C PRO A 388 36.48 1.83 -6.13
N GLU A 389 37.02 1.55 -7.33
CA GLU A 389 37.15 2.50 -8.44
C GLU A 389 35.85 2.71 -9.22
N ALA A 390 34.80 1.93 -8.95
CA ALA A 390 33.53 2.06 -9.65
C ALA A 390 32.86 3.40 -9.30
N THR A 391 32.39 4.12 -10.33
CA THR A 391 31.69 5.40 -10.16
C THR A 391 30.17 5.20 -10.17
N GLY A 392 29.44 6.03 -9.41
CA GLY A 392 27.98 6.03 -9.40
C GLY A 392 27.33 4.99 -8.46
N PRO A 393 26.00 4.75 -8.57
CA PRO A 393 25.25 3.92 -7.63
C PRO A 393 25.49 2.41 -7.74
N MET A 394 26.07 1.96 -8.85
CA MET A 394 26.26 0.57 -9.29
C MET A 394 24.98 -0.23 -9.57
N ILE A 395 24.00 -0.26 -8.65
CA ILE A 395 22.79 -1.10 -8.77
C ILE A 395 21.75 -0.47 -9.70
N VAL A 396 21.58 -1.04 -10.90
CA VAL A 396 20.69 -0.51 -11.96
C VAL A 396 19.22 -0.85 -11.73
N HIS A 397 18.93 -2.04 -11.21
CA HIS A 397 17.57 -2.43 -10.83
C HIS A 397 17.65 -3.22 -9.53
N ARG A 398 16.50 -3.55 -8.93
CA ARG A 398 16.47 -4.32 -7.68
C ARG A 398 15.70 -5.61 -7.86
N LEU A 399 16.14 -6.64 -7.14
CA LEU A 399 15.35 -7.80 -6.81
C LEU A 399 14.95 -7.72 -5.33
N ASP A 400 13.79 -8.30 -4.99
CA ASP A 400 13.40 -8.46 -3.59
C ASP A 400 14.43 -9.33 -2.85
N MET A 401 14.51 -9.16 -1.53
CA MET A 401 15.46 -9.90 -0.69
C MET A 401 15.40 -11.40 -0.96
N SER A 402 14.19 -11.96 -0.92
CA SER A 402 13.90 -13.39 -1.13
C SER A 402 13.97 -13.85 -2.59
N THR A 403 13.92 -12.93 -3.55
CA THR A 403 14.01 -13.29 -4.98
C THR A 403 15.45 -13.59 -5.36
N SER A 404 15.70 -14.69 -6.06
CA SER A 404 17.03 -15.04 -6.58
C SER A 404 17.18 -14.70 -8.08
N GLY A 405 18.40 -14.77 -8.62
CA GLY A 405 18.66 -14.70 -10.07
C GLY A 405 19.36 -13.42 -10.53
N ILE A 406 19.24 -13.13 -11.82
CA ILE A 406 20.07 -12.15 -12.53
C ILE A 406 19.84 -10.72 -12.02
N LEU A 407 20.93 -10.06 -11.61
CA LEU A 407 20.96 -8.65 -11.22
C LEU A 407 22.12 -7.94 -11.92
N LEU A 408 21.83 -6.85 -12.63
CA LEU A 408 22.85 -6.02 -13.29
C LEU A 408 23.47 -4.99 -12.36
N VAL A 409 24.78 -4.82 -12.51
CA VAL A 409 25.59 -3.87 -11.77
C VAL A 409 26.47 -3.10 -12.77
N ALA A 410 26.33 -1.77 -12.81
CA ALA A 410 27.15 -0.90 -13.62
C ALA A 410 28.45 -0.53 -12.87
N LYS A 411 29.59 -0.51 -13.56
CA LYS A 411 30.88 -0.11 -12.97
C LYS A 411 31.12 1.40 -13.06
N ASN A 412 30.35 2.14 -13.85
CA ASN A 412 30.46 3.59 -13.93
C ASN A 412 29.10 4.29 -14.13
N LEU A 413 29.10 5.61 -13.92
CA LEU A 413 27.89 6.44 -13.92
C LEU A 413 27.21 6.55 -15.30
N GLU A 414 27.98 6.60 -16.40
CA GLU A 414 27.45 6.69 -17.75
C GLU A 414 26.69 5.41 -18.13
N ILE A 415 27.30 4.25 -17.85
CA ILE A 415 26.70 2.93 -18.05
C ILE A 415 25.47 2.76 -17.17
N TYR A 416 25.50 3.26 -15.94
CA TYR A 416 24.34 3.26 -15.05
C TYR A 416 23.15 4.02 -15.66
N HIS A 417 23.39 5.22 -16.22
CA HIS A 417 22.33 6.03 -16.82
C HIS A 417 21.74 5.41 -18.08
N ASP A 418 22.57 4.87 -18.97
CA ASP A 418 22.08 4.18 -20.18
C ASP A 418 21.22 2.96 -19.82
N LEU A 419 21.70 2.11 -18.91
CA LEU A 419 20.92 0.94 -18.49
C LEU A 419 19.62 1.36 -17.79
N GLN A 420 19.63 2.38 -16.93
CA GLN A 420 18.41 2.95 -16.33
C GLN A 420 17.40 3.39 -17.40
N GLU A 421 17.86 4.09 -18.44
CA GLU A 421 17.00 4.50 -19.55
C GLU A 421 16.39 3.29 -20.26
N GLN A 422 17.16 2.21 -20.48
CA GLN A 422 16.62 0.97 -21.07
C GLN A 422 15.51 0.34 -20.19
N PHE A 423 15.62 0.40 -18.86
CA PHE A 423 14.56 -0.05 -17.95
C PHE A 423 13.34 0.87 -18.00
N VAL A 424 13.53 2.19 -17.98
CA VAL A 424 12.44 3.19 -18.02
C VAL A 424 11.66 3.10 -19.34
N THR A 425 12.38 2.95 -20.46
CA THR A 425 11.82 2.80 -21.81
C THR A 425 11.34 1.38 -22.12
N ARG A 426 11.46 0.43 -21.17
CA ARG A 426 11.02 -0.97 -21.28
C ARG A 426 11.67 -1.75 -22.43
N LYS A 427 12.89 -1.36 -22.83
CA LYS A 427 13.70 -2.10 -23.81
C LYS A 427 14.27 -3.40 -23.21
N VAL A 428 14.48 -3.42 -21.90
CA VAL A 428 14.93 -4.61 -21.16
C VAL A 428 13.80 -5.65 -21.08
N GLN A 429 14.08 -6.87 -21.53
CA GLN A 429 13.16 -8.00 -21.39
C GLN A 429 13.57 -8.86 -20.19
N LYS A 430 12.60 -9.18 -19.35
CA LYS A 430 12.79 -9.99 -18.13
C LYS A 430 11.92 -11.24 -18.23
N ARG A 431 12.49 -12.41 -17.95
CA ARG A 431 11.73 -13.64 -17.70
C ARG A 431 12.09 -14.16 -16.31
N TYR A 432 11.07 -14.31 -15.49
CA TYR A 432 11.15 -14.98 -14.20
C TYR A 432 10.54 -16.36 -14.33
N VAL A 433 11.02 -17.29 -13.51
CA VAL A 433 10.35 -18.57 -13.29
C VAL A 433 9.88 -18.65 -11.85
N ALA A 434 8.68 -19.18 -11.64
CA ALA A 434 8.08 -19.33 -10.33
C ALA A 434 7.31 -20.64 -10.20
N VAL A 435 7.22 -21.14 -8.97
CA VAL A 435 6.33 -22.25 -8.60
C VAL A 435 5.21 -21.69 -7.74
N LEU A 436 3.96 -21.86 -8.17
CA LEU A 436 2.77 -21.38 -7.49
C LEU A 436 2.11 -22.51 -6.71
N LYS A 437 1.51 -22.18 -5.56
CA LYS A 437 0.67 -23.07 -4.77
C LYS A 437 -0.77 -22.92 -5.26
N GLY A 438 -1.30 -23.95 -5.89
CA GLY A 438 -2.60 -23.98 -6.55
C GLY A 438 -2.50 -24.19 -8.07
N THR A 439 -3.68 -24.37 -8.67
CA THR A 439 -3.81 -24.68 -10.10
C THR A 439 -4.25 -23.45 -10.87
N VAL A 440 -3.37 -22.93 -11.74
CA VAL A 440 -3.72 -21.82 -12.66
C VAL A 440 -4.52 -22.39 -13.84
N LYS A 441 -5.73 -21.88 -14.05
CA LYS A 441 -6.67 -22.41 -15.04
C LYS A 441 -6.19 -22.20 -16.48
N GLU A 442 -5.87 -20.95 -16.83
CA GLU A 442 -5.45 -20.59 -18.19
C GLU A 442 -3.96 -20.87 -18.42
N ASP A 443 -3.59 -21.24 -19.65
CA ASP A 443 -2.20 -21.53 -20.01
C ASP A 443 -1.33 -20.29 -20.15
N HIS A 444 -1.91 -19.14 -20.46
CA HIS A 444 -1.20 -17.86 -20.57
C HIS A 444 -2.17 -16.69 -20.44
N GLY A 445 -1.66 -15.52 -20.13
CA GLY A 445 -2.49 -14.33 -20.03
C GLY A 445 -1.74 -13.09 -19.55
N TYR A 446 -2.53 -12.05 -19.26
CA TYR A 446 -2.06 -10.81 -18.65
C TYR A 446 -2.78 -10.55 -17.33
N ILE A 447 -2.07 -9.97 -16.38
CA ILE A 447 -2.59 -9.51 -15.10
C ILE A 447 -2.34 -8.01 -15.03
N ASP A 448 -3.41 -7.24 -14.88
CA ASP A 448 -3.44 -5.78 -14.94
C ASP A 448 -4.04 -5.21 -13.65
N LEU A 449 -3.35 -5.43 -12.53
CA LEU A 449 -3.76 -4.94 -11.21
C LEU A 449 -2.85 -3.78 -10.77
N PRO A 450 -3.37 -2.56 -10.57
CA PRO A 450 -2.58 -1.42 -10.11
C PRO A 450 -2.13 -1.60 -8.66
N LEU A 451 -0.88 -1.25 -8.36
CA LEU A 451 -0.24 -1.55 -7.08
C LEU A 451 0.28 -0.30 -6.38
N ARG A 452 0.20 -0.30 -5.05
CA ARG A 452 0.93 0.63 -4.18
C ARG A 452 1.38 -0.04 -2.89
N VAL A 453 2.25 0.66 -2.16
CA VAL A 453 2.67 0.24 -0.82
C VAL A 453 1.50 0.27 0.17
N ASP A 454 1.39 -0.77 0.99
CA ASP A 454 0.57 -0.74 2.19
C ASP A 454 1.32 0.07 3.25
N LEU A 455 0.89 1.32 3.45
CA LEU A 455 1.53 2.25 4.38
C LEU A 455 1.44 1.76 5.83
N ASP A 456 0.40 0.98 6.15
CA ASP A 456 0.14 0.47 7.50
C ASP A 456 0.96 -0.78 7.84
N ASN A 457 1.36 -1.53 6.80
CA ASN A 457 1.99 -2.84 6.94
C ASN A 457 3.21 -2.96 6.03
N ARG A 458 4.08 -1.95 6.02
CA ARG A 458 5.33 -2.04 5.25
C ARG A 458 6.11 -3.33 5.63
N PRO A 459 6.68 -4.08 4.66
CA PRO A 459 6.88 -3.74 3.26
C PRO A 459 5.78 -4.24 2.29
N TYR A 460 4.61 -4.66 2.79
CA TYR A 460 3.53 -5.18 1.96
C TYR A 460 3.09 -4.18 0.89
N GLN A 461 2.53 -4.73 -0.18
CA GLN A 461 1.95 -4.01 -1.32
C GLN A 461 0.51 -4.49 -1.47
N LEU A 462 -0.35 -3.61 -1.95
CA LEU A 462 -1.78 -3.84 -2.06
C LEU A 462 -2.29 -3.38 -3.44
N VAL A 463 -3.45 -3.90 -3.84
CA VAL A 463 -4.14 -3.51 -5.07
C VAL A 463 -5.00 -2.28 -4.78
N ASP A 464 -4.84 -1.24 -5.58
CA ASP A 464 -5.60 0.01 -5.41
C ASP A 464 -5.87 0.66 -6.78
N PHE A 465 -7.13 0.77 -7.16
CA PHE A 465 -7.54 1.32 -8.45
C PHE A 465 -7.57 2.85 -8.49
N GLU A 466 -7.56 3.52 -7.32
CA GLU A 466 -7.62 4.98 -7.21
C GLU A 466 -6.21 5.58 -7.13
N TYR A 467 -5.36 5.03 -6.25
CA TYR A 467 -4.02 5.56 -5.97
C TYR A 467 -2.89 4.63 -6.41
N GLY A 468 -3.21 3.41 -6.88
CA GLY A 468 -2.21 2.44 -7.32
C GLY A 468 -1.57 2.83 -8.64
N LYS A 469 -0.27 2.56 -8.76
CA LYS A 469 0.44 2.73 -10.03
C LYS A 469 0.11 1.54 -10.93
N SER A 470 -0.23 1.80 -12.19
CA SER A 470 -0.44 0.76 -13.20
C SER A 470 0.74 -0.25 -13.19
N ALA A 471 0.36 -1.53 -13.12
CA ALA A 471 1.27 -2.66 -13.13
C ALA A 471 0.72 -3.78 -14.02
N ARG A 472 1.55 -4.30 -14.92
CA ARG A 472 1.18 -5.32 -15.90
C ARG A 472 2.20 -6.45 -15.96
N THR A 473 1.72 -7.68 -15.86
CA THR A 473 2.51 -8.92 -15.94
C THR A 473 1.91 -9.83 -16.99
N ARG A 474 2.72 -10.33 -17.93
CA ARG A 474 2.33 -11.48 -18.76
C ARG A 474 2.80 -12.77 -18.09
N TYR A 475 2.00 -13.82 -18.12
CA TYR A 475 2.39 -15.13 -17.61
C TYR A 475 2.15 -16.24 -18.64
N GLU A 476 2.85 -17.35 -18.46
CA GLU A 476 2.76 -18.56 -19.28
C GLU A 476 3.00 -19.77 -18.38
N VAL A 477 2.09 -20.75 -18.39
CA VAL A 477 2.19 -21.98 -17.62
C VAL A 477 3.19 -22.92 -18.29
N ILE A 478 4.13 -23.43 -17.50
CA ILE A 478 5.14 -24.40 -17.94
C ILE A 478 4.59 -25.81 -17.79
N HIS A 479 4.14 -26.15 -16.58
CA HIS A 479 3.50 -27.42 -16.26
C HIS A 479 2.69 -27.29 -14.96
N ARG A 480 1.74 -28.21 -14.78
CA ARG A 480 0.90 -28.34 -13.59
C ARG A 480 1.18 -29.71 -12.96
N VAL A 481 1.45 -29.74 -11.66
CA VAL A 481 1.72 -30.97 -10.89
C VAL A 481 0.95 -30.89 -9.58
N MET A 482 -0.04 -31.78 -9.40
CA MET A 482 -0.91 -31.80 -8.22
C MET A 482 -1.50 -30.39 -7.94
N ASP A 483 -1.30 -29.87 -6.73
CA ASP A 483 -1.72 -28.53 -6.30
C ASP A 483 -0.63 -27.48 -6.51
N SER A 484 0.17 -27.61 -7.57
CA SER A 484 1.20 -26.64 -7.90
C SER A 484 1.29 -26.37 -9.41
N THR A 485 1.59 -25.12 -9.76
CA THR A 485 1.77 -24.68 -11.14
C THR A 485 3.10 -23.97 -11.31
N SER A 486 3.95 -24.47 -12.20
CA SER A 486 5.18 -23.78 -12.61
C SER A 486 4.84 -22.79 -13.74
N VAL A 487 5.28 -21.54 -13.61
CA VAL A 487 4.98 -20.47 -14.57
C VAL A 487 6.22 -19.66 -14.94
N TYR A 488 6.24 -19.16 -16.17
CA TYR A 488 7.05 -18.02 -16.54
C TYR A 488 6.28 -16.72 -16.30
N PHE A 489 6.96 -15.74 -15.73
CA PHE A 489 6.47 -14.37 -15.63
C PHE A 489 7.32 -13.44 -16.47
N TYR A 490 6.66 -12.58 -17.24
CA TYR A 490 7.26 -11.51 -18.04
C TYR A 490 6.72 -10.16 -17.55
N PRO A 491 7.31 -9.56 -16.51
CA PRO A 491 6.84 -8.29 -15.96
C PRO A 491 7.12 -7.14 -16.93
N ILE A 492 6.05 -6.55 -17.49
CA ILE A 492 6.13 -5.41 -18.41
C ILE A 492 6.49 -4.13 -17.65
N THR A 493 5.87 -3.94 -16.49
CA THR A 493 6.26 -2.92 -15.49
C THR A 493 7.24 -3.53 -14.47
N GLY A 494 7.71 -2.72 -13.52
CA GLY A 494 8.61 -3.16 -12.45
C GLY A 494 8.22 -2.56 -11.10
N ARG A 495 7.00 -2.84 -10.63
CA ARG A 495 6.56 -2.40 -9.29
C ARG A 495 7.08 -3.35 -8.22
N THR A 496 7.31 -2.83 -7.01
CA THR A 496 7.71 -3.62 -5.84
C THR A 496 6.73 -4.77 -5.64
N HIS A 497 7.24 -5.99 -5.42
CA HIS A 497 6.46 -7.22 -5.21
C HIS A 497 5.41 -7.53 -6.30
N GLN A 498 5.52 -6.96 -7.50
CA GLN A 498 4.48 -7.06 -8.53
C GLN A 498 4.08 -8.51 -8.84
N LEU A 499 5.06 -9.38 -9.09
CA LEU A 499 4.82 -10.78 -9.42
C LEU A 499 4.18 -11.54 -8.26
N ARG A 500 4.61 -11.24 -7.02
CA ARG A 500 4.12 -11.86 -5.80
C ARG A 500 2.65 -11.53 -5.56
N VAL A 501 2.28 -10.26 -5.66
CA VAL A 501 0.88 -9.81 -5.53
C VAL A 501 0.03 -10.31 -6.68
N HIS A 502 0.49 -10.19 -7.93
CA HIS A 502 -0.26 -10.66 -9.09
C HIS A 502 -0.52 -12.18 -9.07
N ALA A 503 0.42 -12.96 -8.53
CA ALA A 503 0.22 -14.39 -8.32
C ALA A 503 -0.82 -14.66 -7.22
N ALA A 504 -0.69 -14.02 -6.05
CA ALA A 504 -1.48 -14.35 -4.87
C ALA A 504 -2.88 -13.72 -4.84
N HIS A 505 -3.10 -12.59 -5.51
CA HIS A 505 -4.35 -11.85 -5.44
C HIS A 505 -5.52 -12.61 -6.09
N VAL A 506 -6.73 -12.47 -5.52
CA VAL A 506 -7.95 -13.15 -5.99
C VAL A 506 -8.32 -12.81 -7.43
N ASP A 507 -8.16 -11.53 -7.81
CA ASP A 507 -8.35 -11.06 -9.20
C ASP A 507 -7.10 -11.26 -10.09
N GLY A 508 -6.05 -11.88 -9.55
CA GLY A 508 -4.81 -12.22 -10.26
C GLY A 508 -4.83 -13.68 -10.69
N LEU A 509 -3.81 -14.44 -10.29
CA LEU A 509 -3.82 -15.91 -10.48
C LEU A 509 -4.48 -16.66 -9.32
N ASN A 510 -4.74 -16.00 -8.19
CA ASN A 510 -5.24 -16.60 -6.96
C ASN A 510 -4.44 -17.86 -6.53
N ALA A 511 -3.13 -17.82 -6.78
CA ALA A 511 -2.19 -18.91 -6.53
C ALA A 511 -0.85 -18.29 -6.06
N PRO A 512 -0.64 -18.13 -4.75
CA PRO A 512 0.58 -17.50 -4.22
C PRO A 512 1.83 -18.28 -4.61
N ILE A 513 2.97 -17.59 -4.71
CA ILE A 513 4.26 -18.24 -4.95
C ILE A 513 4.62 -19.12 -3.73
N VAL A 514 5.13 -20.33 -3.97
CA VAL A 514 5.59 -21.23 -2.91
C VAL A 514 6.71 -20.57 -2.11
N GLY A 515 6.60 -20.64 -0.78
CA GLY A 515 7.52 -20.00 0.15
C GLY A 515 7.46 -18.48 0.21
N ASP A 516 6.40 -17.86 -0.33
CA ASP A 516 6.16 -16.42 -0.15
C ASP A 516 5.68 -16.13 1.27
N ASP A 517 6.57 -15.53 2.06
CA ASP A 517 6.38 -15.18 3.46
C ASP A 517 5.43 -13.99 3.70
N LEU A 518 5.15 -13.18 2.67
CA LEU A 518 4.24 -12.03 2.77
C LEU A 518 2.87 -12.34 2.19
N TYR A 519 2.81 -12.98 1.03
CA TYR A 519 1.56 -13.13 0.26
C TYR A 519 1.07 -14.58 0.19
N GLY A 520 1.77 -15.51 0.83
CA GLY A 520 1.44 -16.93 0.85
C GLY A 520 1.77 -17.58 2.19
N THR A 521 2.32 -18.78 2.11
CA THR A 521 2.81 -19.54 3.27
C THR A 521 4.33 -19.56 3.20
N LYS A 522 4.98 -19.14 4.28
CA LYS A 522 6.44 -19.24 4.44
C LYS A 522 6.89 -20.69 4.30
N ASP A 523 8.05 -20.88 3.69
CA ASP A 523 8.76 -22.15 3.54
C ASP A 523 10.27 -21.85 3.54
N GLN A 524 11.12 -22.83 3.24
CA GLN A 524 12.58 -22.68 3.23
C GLN A 524 13.07 -21.50 2.38
N ARG A 525 12.37 -21.17 1.27
CA ARG A 525 12.67 -20.02 0.41
C ARG A 525 11.53 -19.66 -0.53
N LEU A 526 11.55 -18.44 -1.05
CA LEU A 526 10.67 -18.02 -2.14
C LEU A 526 11.06 -18.73 -3.47
N HIS A 527 10.11 -19.42 -4.08
CA HIS A 527 10.24 -20.05 -5.40
C HIS A 527 10.00 -19.03 -6.52
N LEU A 528 10.79 -17.96 -6.53
CA LEU A 528 10.83 -16.93 -7.58
C LEU A 528 12.29 -16.66 -7.97
N HIS A 529 12.58 -16.79 -9.26
CA HIS A 529 13.92 -16.63 -9.80
C HIS A 529 13.92 -15.78 -11.07
N ALA A 530 14.74 -14.74 -11.09
CA ALA A 530 15.01 -13.90 -12.28
C ALA A 530 15.89 -14.69 -13.26
N GLN A 531 15.25 -15.56 -14.04
CA GLN A 531 15.89 -16.60 -14.83
C GLN A 531 16.60 -16.07 -16.09
N GLN A 532 16.02 -15.09 -16.78
CA GLN A 532 16.59 -14.55 -18.01
C GLN A 532 16.45 -13.03 -18.06
N LEU A 533 17.51 -12.37 -18.51
CA LEU A 533 17.54 -10.93 -18.74
C LEU A 533 18.13 -10.64 -20.12
N THR A 534 17.41 -9.86 -20.92
CA THR A 534 17.88 -9.40 -22.24
C THR A 534 17.94 -7.88 -22.25
N PHE A 535 19.10 -7.32 -22.63
CA PHE A 535 19.33 -5.88 -22.70
C PHE A 535 20.31 -5.55 -23.84
N THR A 536 20.46 -4.27 -24.17
CA THR A 536 21.48 -3.81 -25.13
C THR A 536 22.71 -3.37 -24.37
N HIS A 537 23.89 -3.91 -24.71
CA HIS A 537 25.13 -3.48 -24.11
C HIS A 537 25.40 -1.99 -24.41
N PRO A 538 25.58 -1.10 -23.42
CA PRO A 538 25.66 0.35 -23.63
C PRO A 538 26.82 0.81 -24.54
N VAL A 539 27.96 0.13 -24.50
CA VAL A 539 29.12 0.43 -25.37
C VAL A 539 29.09 -0.35 -26.69
N ALA A 540 29.04 -1.68 -26.62
CA ALA A 540 29.08 -2.54 -27.81
C ALA A 540 27.82 -2.43 -28.69
N GLN A 541 26.71 -1.88 -28.18
CA GLN A 541 25.41 -1.76 -28.87
C GLN A 541 24.88 -3.11 -29.40
N LYS A 542 25.30 -4.22 -28.79
CA LYS A 542 24.85 -5.58 -29.09
C LYS A 542 23.83 -6.04 -28.06
N THR A 543 22.88 -6.85 -28.49
CA THR A 543 21.96 -7.53 -27.57
C THR A 543 22.70 -8.58 -26.75
N VAL A 544 22.58 -8.49 -25.43
CA VAL A 544 23.10 -9.47 -24.47
C VAL A 544 21.92 -10.22 -23.88
N VAL A 545 21.99 -11.55 -23.90
CA VAL A 545 21.00 -12.44 -23.29
C VAL A 545 21.71 -13.24 -22.20
N LEU A 546 21.32 -13.03 -20.96
CA LEU A 546 21.84 -13.76 -19.80
C LEU A 546 20.78 -14.73 -19.29
N GLN A 547 21.20 -15.93 -18.89
CA GLN A 547 20.31 -16.94 -18.33
C GLN A 547 20.97 -17.68 -17.16
N THR A 548 20.21 -17.92 -16.10
CA THR A 548 20.61 -18.71 -14.92
C THR A 548 19.58 -19.79 -14.64
N LYS A 549 20.00 -20.89 -14.01
CA LYS A 549 19.07 -21.95 -13.58
C LYS A 549 18.48 -21.58 -12.22
N ALA A 550 17.19 -21.86 -12.04
CA ALA A 550 16.58 -21.82 -10.72
C ALA A 550 16.96 -23.10 -9.97
N ASP A 551 17.36 -22.97 -8.71
CA ASP A 551 17.81 -24.05 -7.84
C ASP A 551 16.66 -24.90 -7.26
N PHE A 552 15.43 -24.40 -7.32
CA PHE A 552 14.22 -25.12 -6.91
C PHE A 552 13.51 -25.86 -8.06
N LEU A 553 14.04 -25.79 -9.29
CA LEU A 553 13.54 -26.57 -10.42
C LEU A 553 14.51 -27.72 -10.66
N THR A 554 14.00 -28.95 -10.53
CA THR A 554 14.74 -30.18 -10.76
C THR A 554 14.92 -30.48 -12.24
#